data_AF-A0A1L8FJT6-F1
#
_entry.id   AF-A0A1L8FJT6-F1
#
_cell.length_a   1.000
_cell.length_b   1.000
_cell.length_c   1.000
_cell.angle_alpha   90.00
_cell.angle_beta   90.00
_cell.angle_gamma   90.00
#
_symmetry.space_group_name_H-M   'P 1'
#
loop_
_entity.id
_entity.type
_entity.pdbx_description
1 polymer ?
#
loop_
_entity_poly.entity_id
_entity_poly.type
_entity_poly.pdbx_seq_one_letter_code
_entity_poly.pdbx_strand_id
1 'polypeptide(L)'
;MMKIHLVLPLLGLLSLSCAHTDFFTSIGHMTDLLNTERDLVASLKDYIKEEELKLAQIRKWADKLDHLTDTATKDPEGFLGHPVNAFKLMKRLNTEWVQLENLVLKDISDGFISNLTIQRQYFPNDEDQTGAAKALIRLQDTYNLDTDTISKGNLPGVKHKTSLTAEDCFDLGKIAYTEADYYHTELWMEQALRQLDEGEESSVDKVMVLDYLSYTVYQQGDLDKALMLTKRLLQLDPEHQRGNGNLRYFEYIMSKESNKSSSSLSEGEEVRTRKGRPKDHLPERQKYEKLCRGEGVKMTPRRQKRLFCRYYNCNRDPLFILSPTKQEDEWDKPRIVRYHDIISHEEISKVKELAKPRLRRATISNPITGVLETAHYRISKSAWLSAYEDPVVARLNNRIERVTGLDMSTAEELQVANYGMGGQYEPHFDFARKDEPDAFKELGTGNRVATWLFYMSDVEAGGATVFPEVGAAVYPKKGTAVFWYNLFESGEGDYSTRHAACPVLVGNKWVSNKWIHERGQEFRRPCNLSELE
;
A
#
# COMPACT_ATOMS: atom_id res chain seq x y z
N MET A 1 58.55 23.85 21.17
CA MET A 1 58.03 23.79 19.79
C MET A 1 56.92 22.76 19.73
N MET A 2 55.67 23.19 19.91
CA MET A 2 54.47 22.36 19.84
C MET A 2 53.84 22.57 18.46
N LYS A 3 53.73 21.52 17.65
CA LYS A 3 53.00 21.57 16.38
C LYS A 3 51.54 21.17 16.65
N ILE A 4 50.65 22.14 16.57
CA ILE A 4 49.20 21.96 16.60
C ILE A 4 48.77 21.65 15.16
N HIS A 5 48.26 20.44 14.92
CA HIS A 5 47.57 20.11 13.66
C HIS A 5 46.11 20.57 13.77
N LEU A 6 45.80 21.62 13.03
CA LEU A 6 44.44 22.14 12.85
C LEU A 6 43.69 21.22 11.88
N VAL A 7 42.75 20.43 12.38
CA VAL A 7 41.80 19.67 11.55
C VAL A 7 40.58 20.57 11.33
N LEU A 8 40.44 21.10 10.10
CA LEU A 8 39.21 21.76 9.66
C LEU A 8 38.10 20.70 9.53
N PRO A 9 36.89 20.92 10.09
CA PRO A 9 35.76 20.11 9.73
C PRO A 9 35.26 20.57 8.36
N LEU A 10 35.32 19.66 7.39
CA LEU A 10 34.61 19.81 6.12
C LEU A 10 33.12 19.79 6.47
N LEU A 11 32.50 20.97 6.58
CA LEU A 11 31.04 21.10 6.54
C LEU A 11 30.59 20.65 5.15
N GLY A 12 30.32 19.37 5.01
CA GLY A 12 29.52 18.85 3.92
C GLY A 12 28.16 19.53 4.01
N LEU A 13 27.90 20.44 3.07
CA LEU A 13 26.55 20.84 2.69
C LEU A 13 25.82 19.54 2.31
N LEU A 14 25.11 18.97 3.28
CA LEU A 14 24.00 18.07 3.00
C LEU A 14 23.00 18.91 2.22
N SER A 15 23.09 18.84 0.89
CA SER A 15 21.91 19.00 0.07
C SER A 15 20.88 18.04 0.65
N LEU A 16 19.87 18.61 1.32
CA LEU A 16 18.60 17.94 1.56
C LEU A 16 18.03 17.62 0.18
N SER A 17 18.49 16.53 -0.42
CA SER A 17 17.68 15.84 -1.39
C SER A 17 16.41 15.48 -0.64
N CYS A 18 15.29 16.09 -1.02
CA CYS A 18 13.98 15.60 -0.64
C CYS A 18 13.88 14.16 -1.16
N ALA A 19 14.30 13.21 -0.34
CA ALA A 19 14.11 11.80 -0.61
C ALA A 19 12.60 11.59 -0.72
N HIS A 20 12.15 11.22 -1.92
CA HIS A 20 10.75 10.97 -2.20
C HIS A 20 10.26 9.85 -1.26
N THR A 21 9.15 10.11 -0.56
CA THR A 21 8.64 9.21 0.46
C THR A 21 7.46 8.43 -0.08
N ASP A 22 7.62 7.12 -0.23
CA ASP A 22 6.51 6.29 -0.74
C ASP A 22 5.32 6.26 0.23
N PHE A 23 4.23 6.95 -0.08
CA PHE A 23 3.18 7.23 0.89
C PHE A 23 2.34 5.99 1.20
N PHE A 24 1.99 5.20 0.19
CA PHE A 24 1.10 4.03 0.32
C PHE A 24 1.64 2.94 1.26
N THR A 25 2.96 2.89 1.43
CA THR A 25 3.64 1.87 2.24
C THR A 25 3.59 2.14 3.75
N SER A 26 3.12 3.32 4.18
CA SER A 26 3.00 3.69 5.61
C SER A 26 1.75 4.53 5.87
N ILE A 27 0.87 4.02 6.74
CA ILE A 27 -0.33 4.76 7.18
C ILE A 27 0.03 6.02 7.97
N GLY A 28 1.21 6.03 8.63
CA GLY A 28 1.69 7.23 9.31
C GLY A 28 1.76 8.43 8.36
N HIS A 29 2.38 8.24 7.19
CA HIS A 29 2.49 9.32 6.20
C HIS A 29 1.16 9.61 5.50
N MET A 30 0.30 8.61 5.27
CA MET A 30 -1.04 8.85 4.72
C MET A 30 -1.93 9.67 5.66
N THR A 31 -1.73 9.55 6.98
CA THR A 31 -2.46 10.38 7.95
C THR A 31 -2.09 11.87 7.81
N ASP A 32 -0.82 12.16 7.50
CA ASP A 32 -0.37 13.53 7.26
C ASP A 32 -0.99 14.10 5.98
N LEU A 33 -1.10 13.29 4.90
CA LEU A 33 -1.77 13.68 3.66
C LEU A 33 -3.25 14.07 3.87
N LEU A 34 -3.99 13.34 4.72
CA LEU A 34 -5.38 13.67 5.03
C LEU A 34 -5.52 15.03 5.71
N ASN A 35 -4.58 15.38 6.59
CA ASN A 35 -4.58 16.70 7.24
C ASN A 35 -4.28 17.80 6.20
N THR A 36 -3.30 17.57 5.31
CA THR A 36 -2.99 18.48 4.22
C THR A 36 -4.18 18.71 3.29
N GLU A 37 -4.89 17.63 2.91
CA GLU A 37 -6.10 17.73 2.08
C GLU A 37 -7.19 18.56 2.77
N ARG A 38 -7.44 18.30 4.07
CA ARG A 38 -8.41 19.09 4.85
C ARG A 38 -8.08 20.58 4.84
N ASP A 39 -6.81 20.92 5.01
CA ASP A 39 -6.35 22.31 5.04
C ASP A 39 -6.45 22.97 3.64
N LEU A 40 -6.23 22.22 2.56
CA LEU A 40 -6.45 22.67 1.18
C LEU A 40 -7.94 22.88 0.87
N VAL A 41 -8.83 22.02 1.38
CA VAL A 41 -10.29 22.19 1.25
C VAL A 41 -10.75 23.46 1.97
N ALA A 42 -10.17 23.77 3.14
CA ALA A 42 -10.44 25.04 3.81
C ALA A 42 -10.00 26.24 2.95
N SER A 43 -8.78 26.18 2.39
CA SER A 43 -8.25 27.21 1.50
C SER A 43 -9.09 27.36 0.21
N LEU A 44 -9.63 26.27 -0.34
CA LEU A 44 -10.53 26.29 -1.49
C LEU A 44 -11.86 26.98 -1.15
N LYS A 45 -12.40 26.74 0.04
CA LYS A 45 -13.63 27.41 0.50
C LYS A 45 -13.43 28.92 0.66
N ASP A 46 -12.28 29.34 1.15
CA ASP A 46 -11.94 30.76 1.25
C ASP A 46 -11.85 31.41 -0.14
N TYR A 47 -11.22 30.74 -1.12
CA TYR A 47 -11.20 31.17 -2.51
C TYR A 47 -12.62 31.31 -3.09
N ILE A 48 -13.47 30.28 -2.92
CA ILE A 48 -14.86 30.30 -3.42
C ILE A 48 -15.62 31.49 -2.84
N LYS A 49 -15.50 31.73 -1.53
CA LYS A 49 -16.17 32.83 -0.84
C LYS A 49 -15.75 34.20 -1.40
N GLU A 50 -14.46 34.40 -1.66
CA GLU A 50 -13.97 35.65 -2.22
C GLU A 50 -14.38 35.85 -3.69
N GLU A 51 -14.43 34.78 -4.49
CA GLU A 51 -15.02 34.82 -5.84
C GLU A 51 -16.52 35.15 -5.82
N GLU A 52 -17.29 34.56 -4.90
CA GLU A 52 -18.70 34.90 -4.73
C GLU A 52 -18.90 36.38 -4.36
N LEU A 53 -18.03 36.95 -3.51
CA LEU A 53 -18.05 38.37 -3.16
C LEU A 53 -17.73 39.26 -4.37
N LYS A 54 -16.70 38.92 -5.16
CA LYS A 54 -16.38 39.62 -6.41
C LYS A 54 -17.54 39.53 -7.40
N LEU A 55 -18.09 38.33 -7.61
CA LEU A 55 -19.22 38.12 -8.50
C LEU A 55 -20.45 38.92 -8.05
N ALA A 56 -20.72 38.99 -6.74
CA ALA A 56 -21.80 39.80 -6.20
C ALA A 56 -21.61 41.30 -6.46
N GLN A 57 -20.36 41.79 -6.39
CA GLN A 57 -20.05 43.18 -6.75
C GLN A 57 -20.24 43.44 -8.24
N ILE A 58 -19.79 42.52 -9.10
CA ILE A 58 -19.95 42.61 -10.55
C ILE A 58 -21.43 42.58 -10.94
N ARG A 59 -22.24 41.70 -10.32
CA ARG A 59 -23.71 41.66 -10.52
C ARG A 59 -24.37 42.99 -10.18
N LYS A 60 -24.06 43.58 -9.02
CA LYS A 60 -24.59 44.92 -8.66
C LYS A 60 -24.18 46.01 -9.65
N TRP A 61 -22.97 45.93 -10.20
CA TRP A 61 -22.51 46.85 -11.24
C TRP A 61 -23.28 46.65 -12.55
N ALA A 62 -23.48 45.40 -12.97
CA ALA A 62 -24.26 45.06 -14.16
C ALA A 62 -25.71 45.58 -14.05
N ASP A 63 -26.40 45.29 -12.94
CA ASP A 63 -27.79 45.74 -12.72
C ASP A 63 -27.92 47.27 -12.76
N LYS A 64 -26.94 47.98 -12.18
CA LYS A 64 -26.88 49.45 -12.21
C LYS A 64 -26.66 49.98 -13.63
N LEU A 65 -25.78 49.34 -14.40
CA LEU A 65 -25.49 49.75 -15.77
C LEU A 65 -26.69 49.50 -16.69
N ASP A 66 -27.36 48.36 -16.53
CA ASP A 66 -28.52 47.94 -17.31
C ASP A 66 -29.68 48.95 -17.23
N HIS A 67 -30.05 49.35 -16.00
CA HIS A 67 -31.05 50.39 -15.78
C HIS A 67 -30.68 51.74 -16.41
N LEU A 68 -29.39 52.09 -16.40
CA LEU A 68 -28.91 53.35 -16.96
C LEU A 68 -28.85 53.33 -18.48
N THR A 69 -28.56 52.18 -19.10
CA THR A 69 -28.58 52.01 -20.55
C THR A 69 -30.00 52.01 -21.09
N ASP A 70 -30.94 51.34 -20.42
CA ASP A 70 -32.36 51.30 -20.79
C ASP A 70 -33.04 52.67 -20.82
N THR A 71 -32.62 53.56 -19.90
CA THR A 71 -33.15 54.93 -19.85
C THR A 71 -32.54 55.80 -20.95
N ALA A 72 -31.26 55.59 -21.26
CA ALA A 72 -30.54 56.39 -22.26
C ALA A 72 -30.86 56.01 -23.72
N THR A 73 -31.25 54.77 -23.99
CA THR A 73 -31.59 54.28 -25.34
C THR A 73 -33.00 54.64 -25.79
N LYS A 74 -33.91 54.98 -24.86
CA LYS A 74 -35.30 55.37 -25.17
C LYS A 74 -35.44 56.77 -25.79
N ASP A 75 -34.54 57.70 -25.46
CA ASP A 75 -34.47 59.05 -26.05
C ASP A 75 -33.01 59.58 -26.00
N PRO A 76 -32.16 59.20 -26.98
CA PRO A 76 -30.74 59.55 -26.93
C PRO A 76 -30.46 61.06 -27.04
N GLU A 77 -31.17 61.77 -27.93
CA GLU A 77 -30.96 63.21 -28.15
C GLU A 77 -31.47 64.05 -26.97
N GLY A 78 -32.67 63.75 -26.44
CA GLY A 78 -33.19 64.46 -25.27
C GLY A 78 -32.42 64.13 -24.00
N PHE A 79 -31.95 62.89 -23.84
CA PHE A 79 -31.12 62.50 -22.70
C PHE A 79 -29.76 63.20 -22.72
N LEU A 80 -29.07 63.24 -23.86
CA LEU A 80 -27.75 63.87 -24.00
C LEU A 80 -27.81 65.40 -24.10
N GLY A 81 -28.96 65.98 -24.45
CA GLY A 81 -29.20 67.41 -24.44
C GLY A 81 -29.08 68.05 -23.04
N HIS A 82 -29.19 67.26 -21.96
CA HIS A 82 -28.99 67.73 -20.59
C HIS A 82 -27.51 67.60 -20.16
N PRO A 83 -26.81 68.70 -19.81
CA PRO A 83 -25.37 68.68 -19.52
C PRO A 83 -24.92 67.69 -18.42
N VAL A 84 -25.77 67.45 -17.41
CA VAL A 84 -25.49 66.47 -16.35
C VAL A 84 -25.44 65.04 -16.88
N ASN A 85 -26.32 64.69 -17.82
CA ASN A 85 -26.40 63.36 -18.40
C ASN A 85 -25.21 63.10 -19.33
N ALA A 86 -24.85 64.10 -20.15
CA ALA A 86 -23.66 64.07 -20.98
C ALA A 86 -22.38 63.87 -20.14
N PHE A 87 -22.21 64.63 -19.06
CA PHE A 87 -21.07 64.44 -18.13
C PHE A 87 -21.08 63.04 -17.49
N LYS A 88 -22.24 62.55 -17.04
CA LYS A 88 -22.37 61.22 -16.42
C LYS A 88 -22.04 60.10 -17.41
N LEU A 89 -22.43 60.21 -18.68
CA LEU A 89 -22.06 59.24 -19.72
C LEU A 89 -20.54 59.26 -19.97
N MET A 90 -19.95 60.45 -20.13
CA MET A 90 -18.50 60.61 -20.35
C MET A 90 -17.70 60.02 -19.18
N LYS A 91 -18.07 60.33 -17.93
CA LYS A 91 -17.46 59.74 -16.74
C LYS A 91 -17.63 58.22 -16.71
N ARG A 92 -18.81 57.71 -17.07
CA ARG A 92 -19.08 56.27 -17.06
C ARG A 92 -18.16 55.53 -18.02
N LEU A 93 -18.11 55.96 -19.28
CA LEU A 93 -17.28 55.35 -20.32
C LEU A 93 -15.77 55.51 -20.05
N ASN A 94 -15.34 56.67 -19.54
CA ASN A 94 -13.92 56.93 -19.31
C ASN A 94 -13.37 56.35 -17.99
N THR A 95 -14.18 56.27 -16.94
CA THR A 95 -13.69 55.93 -15.59
C THR A 95 -14.41 54.72 -14.99
N GLU A 96 -15.74 54.68 -15.02
CA GLU A 96 -16.48 53.60 -14.35
C GLU A 96 -16.27 52.25 -15.06
N TRP A 97 -16.24 52.22 -16.39
CA TRP A 97 -15.94 50.99 -17.16
C TRP A 97 -14.52 50.45 -16.91
N VAL A 98 -13.53 51.33 -16.80
CA VAL A 98 -12.15 50.93 -16.47
C VAL A 98 -12.05 50.35 -15.05
N GLN A 99 -12.81 50.90 -14.09
CA GLN A 99 -12.89 50.33 -12.74
C GLN A 99 -13.55 48.94 -12.72
N LEU A 100 -14.58 48.74 -13.54
CA LEU A 100 -15.22 47.44 -13.69
C LEU A 100 -14.26 46.42 -14.33
N GLU A 101 -13.54 46.82 -15.39
CA GLU A 101 -12.51 46.00 -16.02
C GLU A 101 -11.44 45.54 -15.01
N ASN A 102 -10.91 46.47 -14.20
CA ASN A 102 -9.95 46.15 -13.15
C ASN A 102 -10.50 45.16 -12.10
N LEU A 103 -11.79 45.27 -11.74
CA LEU A 103 -12.42 44.31 -10.83
C LEU A 103 -12.57 42.93 -11.48
N VAL A 104 -12.96 42.87 -12.75
CA VAL A 104 -13.11 41.63 -13.51
C VAL A 104 -11.76 40.90 -13.65
N LEU A 105 -10.70 41.64 -13.99
CA LEU A 105 -9.35 41.10 -14.17
C LEU A 105 -8.63 40.77 -12.86
N LYS A 106 -9.15 41.21 -11.70
CA LYS A 106 -8.55 40.91 -10.41
C LYS A 106 -8.56 39.41 -10.15
N ASP A 107 -7.37 38.82 -10.08
CA ASP A 107 -7.19 37.43 -9.66
C ASP A 107 -7.36 37.30 -8.13
N ILE A 108 -8.16 36.32 -7.72
CA ILE A 108 -8.42 35.98 -6.31
C ILE A 108 -7.83 34.59 -5.98
N SER A 109 -7.37 33.87 -6.99
CA SER A 109 -6.85 32.51 -6.82
C SER A 109 -5.46 32.48 -6.18
N ASP A 110 -4.70 33.59 -6.17
CA ASP A 110 -3.31 33.66 -5.71
C ASP A 110 -3.04 32.98 -4.36
N GLY A 111 -3.90 33.23 -3.35
CA GLY A 111 -3.75 32.62 -2.03
C GLY A 111 -3.94 31.10 -2.04
N PHE A 112 -4.94 30.61 -2.77
CA PHE A 112 -5.20 29.18 -2.92
C PHE A 112 -4.12 28.50 -3.77
N ILE A 113 -3.75 29.08 -4.91
CA ILE A 113 -2.74 28.53 -5.82
C ILE A 113 -1.37 28.49 -5.15
N SER A 114 -0.99 29.53 -4.40
CA SER A 114 0.26 29.55 -3.63
C SER A 114 0.29 28.45 -2.57
N ASN A 115 -0.79 28.28 -1.80
CA ASN A 115 -0.90 27.21 -0.81
C ASN A 115 -0.84 25.83 -1.47
N LEU A 116 -1.62 25.59 -2.53
CA LEU A 116 -1.61 24.35 -3.29
C LEU A 116 -0.21 24.03 -3.84
N THR A 117 0.50 25.03 -4.37
CA THR A 117 1.84 24.85 -4.94
C THR A 117 2.86 24.43 -3.87
N ILE A 118 2.77 25.01 -2.67
CA ILE A 118 3.63 24.62 -1.54
C ILE A 118 3.31 23.19 -1.10
N GLN A 119 2.03 22.87 -0.90
CA GLN A 119 1.62 21.55 -0.42
C GLN A 119 1.89 20.44 -1.44
N ARG A 120 1.81 20.75 -2.74
CA ARG A 120 2.04 19.79 -3.83
C ARG A 120 3.44 19.17 -3.80
N GLN A 121 4.43 19.83 -3.18
CA GLN A 121 5.78 19.25 -2.99
C GLN A 121 5.77 18.00 -2.10
N TYR A 122 4.72 17.83 -1.30
CA TYR A 122 4.53 16.70 -0.38
C TYR A 122 3.44 15.74 -0.84
N PHE A 123 2.91 15.92 -2.05
CA PHE A 123 1.88 15.03 -2.60
C PHE A 123 2.49 13.71 -3.07
N PRO A 124 1.67 12.64 -3.11
CA PRO A 124 2.04 11.42 -3.81
C PRO A 124 2.22 11.69 -5.31
N ASN A 125 3.06 10.88 -5.94
CA ASN A 125 3.31 10.93 -7.38
C ASN A 125 2.67 9.74 -8.13
N ASP A 126 2.92 9.63 -9.43
CA ASP A 126 2.39 8.55 -10.27
C ASP A 126 2.88 7.15 -9.83
N GLU A 127 4.10 7.06 -9.26
CA GLU A 127 4.64 5.79 -8.72
C GLU A 127 3.89 5.37 -7.46
N ASP A 128 3.50 6.31 -6.59
CA ASP A 128 2.69 6.05 -5.41
C ASP A 128 1.28 5.56 -5.78
N GLN A 129 0.65 6.20 -6.78
CA GLN A 129 -0.66 5.80 -7.28
C GLN A 129 -0.60 4.39 -7.90
N THR A 130 0.42 4.13 -8.72
CA THR A 130 0.67 2.79 -9.29
C THR A 130 0.95 1.76 -8.20
N GLY A 131 1.71 2.12 -7.17
CA GLY A 131 1.98 1.28 -6.01
C GLY A 131 0.73 0.92 -5.21
N ALA A 132 -0.17 1.88 -5.01
CA ALA A 132 -1.47 1.66 -4.36
C ALA A 132 -2.38 0.74 -5.18
N ALA A 133 -2.44 0.93 -6.50
CA ALA A 133 -3.16 0.05 -7.41
C ALA A 133 -2.65 -1.41 -7.34
N LYS A 134 -1.33 -1.60 -7.40
CA LYS A 134 -0.69 -2.92 -7.24
C LYS A 134 -0.95 -3.53 -5.85
N ALA A 135 -1.09 -2.70 -4.82
CA ALA A 135 -1.46 -3.16 -3.48
C ALA A 135 -2.91 -3.67 -3.45
N LEU A 136 -3.85 -2.99 -4.11
CA LEU A 136 -5.25 -3.44 -4.24
C LEU A 136 -5.36 -4.77 -5.00
N ILE A 137 -4.67 -4.91 -6.13
CA ILE A 137 -4.65 -6.17 -6.90
C ILE A 137 -4.08 -7.32 -6.06
N ARG A 138 -3.02 -7.07 -5.28
CA ARG A 138 -2.47 -8.07 -4.36
C ARG A 138 -3.45 -8.49 -3.27
N LEU A 139 -4.23 -7.54 -2.74
CA LEU A 139 -5.28 -7.84 -1.77
C LEU A 139 -6.40 -8.67 -2.40
N GLN A 140 -6.79 -8.32 -3.63
CA GLN A 140 -7.75 -9.06 -4.44
C GLN A 140 -7.33 -10.53 -4.56
N ASP A 141 -6.08 -10.76 -4.97
CA ASP A 141 -5.48 -12.08 -5.11
C ASP A 141 -5.40 -12.85 -3.79
N THR A 142 -4.79 -12.24 -2.77
CA THR A 142 -4.47 -12.93 -1.52
C THR A 142 -5.75 -13.37 -0.81
N TYR A 143 -6.76 -12.50 -0.82
CA TYR A 143 -8.02 -12.71 -0.10
C TYR A 143 -9.16 -13.22 -0.99
N ASN A 144 -8.90 -13.56 -2.25
CA ASN A 144 -9.91 -14.00 -3.23
C ASN A 144 -11.13 -13.05 -3.28
N LEU A 145 -10.87 -11.74 -3.31
CA LEU A 145 -11.93 -10.74 -3.35
C LEU A 145 -12.38 -10.53 -4.79
N ASP A 146 -13.68 -10.44 -5.01
CA ASP A 146 -14.21 -10.03 -6.30
C ASP A 146 -14.17 -8.49 -6.45
N THR A 147 -14.20 -8.01 -7.70
CA THR A 147 -14.11 -6.59 -8.01
C THR A 147 -15.30 -5.79 -7.51
N ASP A 148 -16.49 -6.40 -7.37
CA ASP A 148 -17.69 -5.74 -6.84
C ASP A 148 -17.57 -5.49 -5.33
N THR A 149 -17.01 -6.46 -4.60
CA THR A 149 -16.71 -6.33 -3.18
C THR A 149 -15.72 -5.20 -2.91
N ILE A 150 -14.64 -5.10 -3.70
CA ILE A 150 -13.66 -4.01 -3.57
C ILE A 150 -14.27 -2.68 -4.01
N SER A 151 -14.93 -2.63 -5.17
CA SER A 151 -15.48 -1.38 -5.73
C SER A 151 -16.56 -0.77 -4.85
N LYS A 152 -17.37 -1.58 -4.14
CA LYS A 152 -18.39 -1.09 -3.21
C LYS A 152 -17.88 -0.85 -1.79
N GLY A 153 -16.60 -1.11 -1.51
CA GLY A 153 -16.02 -0.97 -0.17
C GLY A 153 -16.55 -1.98 0.86
N ASN A 154 -17.06 -3.13 0.41
CA ASN A 154 -17.68 -4.17 1.23
C ASN A 154 -16.67 -5.23 1.72
N LEU A 155 -15.49 -4.79 2.15
CA LEU A 155 -14.42 -5.71 2.56
C LEU A 155 -14.77 -6.49 3.84
N PRO A 156 -14.27 -7.74 3.99
CA PRO A 156 -14.46 -8.50 5.22
C PRO A 156 -14.00 -7.72 6.46
N GLY A 157 -14.87 -7.61 7.46
CA GLY A 157 -14.59 -6.93 8.74
C GLY A 157 -14.93 -5.45 8.79
N VAL A 158 -15.21 -4.79 7.66
CA VAL A 158 -15.59 -3.36 7.62
C VAL A 158 -16.59 -3.06 6.51
N LYS A 159 -17.57 -2.22 6.80
CA LYS A 159 -18.43 -1.63 5.76
C LYS A 159 -18.06 -0.16 5.64
N HIS A 160 -17.31 0.18 4.60
CA HIS A 160 -16.99 1.58 4.29
C HIS A 160 -18.02 2.16 3.32
N LYS A 161 -18.13 3.49 3.33
CA LYS A 161 -19.10 4.26 2.53
C LYS A 161 -18.57 4.71 1.17
N THR A 162 -17.29 4.52 0.91
CA THR A 162 -16.63 4.99 -0.32
C THR A 162 -16.62 3.86 -1.34
N SER A 163 -17.07 4.17 -2.56
CA SER A 163 -17.03 3.28 -3.71
C SER A 163 -16.03 3.78 -4.75
N LEU A 164 -15.45 2.84 -5.50
CA LEU A 164 -14.67 3.13 -6.70
C LEU A 164 -15.63 3.47 -7.84
N THR A 165 -15.30 4.55 -8.55
CA THR A 165 -16.00 4.97 -9.78
C THR A 165 -15.61 4.08 -10.96
N ALA A 166 -16.32 4.22 -12.07
CA ALA A 166 -15.96 3.58 -13.33
C ALA A 166 -14.57 4.00 -13.83
N GLU A 167 -14.17 5.26 -13.54
CA GLU A 167 -12.85 5.78 -13.85
C GLU A 167 -11.76 5.10 -13.01
N ASP A 168 -11.97 4.96 -11.71
CA ASP A 168 -11.06 4.23 -10.82
C ASP A 168 -10.87 2.77 -11.27
N CYS A 169 -11.97 2.10 -11.63
CA CYS A 169 -11.92 0.72 -12.13
C CYS A 169 -11.17 0.62 -13.47
N PHE A 170 -11.36 1.58 -14.37
CA PHE A 170 -10.65 1.64 -15.65
C PHE A 170 -9.14 1.85 -15.44
N ASP A 171 -8.74 2.74 -14.53
CA ASP A 171 -7.33 3.00 -14.23
C ASP A 171 -6.64 1.80 -13.57
N LEU A 172 -7.30 1.10 -12.64
CA LEU A 172 -6.81 -0.16 -12.10
C LEU A 172 -6.59 -1.21 -13.20
N GLY A 173 -7.55 -1.33 -14.13
CA GLY A 173 -7.43 -2.20 -15.29
C GLY A 173 -6.26 -1.83 -16.21
N LYS A 174 -6.02 -0.54 -16.45
CA LYS A 174 -4.89 -0.07 -17.26
C LYS A 174 -3.53 -0.35 -16.62
N ILE A 175 -3.42 -0.17 -15.30
CA ILE A 175 -2.20 -0.49 -14.56
C ILE A 175 -1.90 -1.99 -14.66
N ALA A 176 -2.92 -2.85 -14.50
CA ALA A 176 -2.77 -4.30 -14.71
C ALA A 176 -2.34 -4.63 -16.16
N TYR A 177 -2.93 -3.94 -17.14
CA TYR A 177 -2.64 -4.13 -18.55
C TYR A 177 -1.18 -3.82 -18.90
N THR A 178 -0.63 -2.73 -18.34
CA THR A 178 0.78 -2.35 -18.57
C THR A 178 1.78 -3.39 -18.06
N GLU A 179 1.39 -4.18 -17.05
CA GLU A 179 2.20 -5.26 -16.49
C GLU A 179 1.94 -6.62 -17.18
N ALA A 180 1.17 -6.62 -18.29
CA ALA A 180 0.69 -7.82 -18.98
C ALA A 180 -0.14 -8.76 -18.09
N ASP A 181 -0.75 -8.24 -17.02
CA ASP A 181 -1.70 -8.96 -16.19
C ASP A 181 -3.10 -8.87 -16.81
N TYR A 182 -3.30 -9.66 -17.87
CA TYR A 182 -4.56 -9.69 -18.60
C TYR A 182 -5.72 -10.22 -17.75
N TYR A 183 -5.43 -11.05 -16.74
CA TYR A 183 -6.46 -11.58 -15.85
C TYR A 183 -7.12 -10.46 -15.04
N HIS A 184 -6.31 -9.66 -14.34
CA HIS A 184 -6.85 -8.53 -13.57
C HIS A 184 -7.38 -7.40 -14.46
N THR A 185 -6.76 -7.19 -15.63
CA THR A 185 -7.27 -6.23 -16.62
C THR A 185 -8.70 -6.57 -17.00
N GLU A 186 -9.01 -7.84 -17.30
CA GLU A 186 -10.36 -8.26 -17.65
C GLU A 186 -11.34 -7.96 -16.52
N LEU A 187 -11.03 -8.37 -15.29
CA LEU A 187 -11.91 -8.20 -14.14
C LEU A 187 -12.26 -6.73 -13.87
N TRP A 188 -11.27 -5.84 -13.92
CA TRP A 188 -11.46 -4.41 -13.63
C TRP A 188 -12.12 -3.66 -14.78
N MET A 189 -11.79 -3.99 -16.02
CA MET A 189 -12.46 -3.42 -17.20
C MET A 189 -13.93 -3.87 -17.29
N GLU A 190 -14.24 -5.12 -16.91
CA GLU A 190 -15.63 -5.58 -16.80
C GLU A 190 -16.41 -4.85 -15.70
N GLN A 191 -15.77 -4.59 -14.55
CA GLN A 191 -16.39 -3.82 -13.47
C GLN A 191 -16.67 -2.37 -13.90
N ALA A 192 -15.71 -1.71 -14.57
CA ALA A 192 -15.90 -0.38 -15.14
C ALA A 192 -17.06 -0.36 -16.15
N LEU A 193 -17.08 -1.31 -17.09
CA LEU A 193 -18.13 -1.41 -18.10
C LEU A 193 -19.51 -1.65 -17.45
N ARG A 194 -19.58 -2.47 -16.41
CA ARG A 194 -20.82 -2.72 -15.65
C ARG A 194 -21.35 -1.44 -15.01
N GLN A 195 -20.49 -0.67 -14.34
CA GLN A 195 -20.88 0.60 -13.72
C GLN A 195 -21.38 1.62 -14.76
N LEU A 196 -20.71 1.71 -15.92
CA LEU A 196 -21.16 2.57 -17.02
C LEU A 196 -22.48 2.07 -17.64
N ASP A 197 -22.75 0.76 -17.64
CA ASP A 197 -24.01 0.17 -18.09
C ASP A 197 -25.17 0.39 -17.12
N GLU A 198 -24.87 0.48 -15.82
CA GLU A 198 -25.82 0.86 -14.77
C GLU A 198 -26.16 2.36 -14.77
N GLY A 199 -25.47 3.17 -15.59
CA GLY A 199 -25.78 4.58 -15.82
C GLY A 199 -24.94 5.56 -15.00
N GLU A 200 -23.78 5.14 -14.49
CA GLU A 200 -22.84 6.04 -13.82
C GLU A 200 -22.31 7.10 -14.80
N GLU A 201 -22.42 8.39 -14.42
CA GLU A 201 -21.79 9.49 -15.16
C GLU A 201 -20.28 9.45 -14.93
N SER A 202 -19.51 9.26 -16.00
CA SER A 202 -18.05 9.16 -15.96
C SER A 202 -17.41 9.89 -17.14
N SER A 203 -16.17 10.32 -16.95
CA SER A 203 -15.32 10.88 -18.00
C SER A 203 -14.82 9.79 -18.99
N VAL A 204 -14.87 8.52 -18.58
CA VAL A 204 -14.35 7.40 -19.36
C VAL A 204 -15.34 6.96 -20.43
N ASP A 205 -14.84 6.90 -21.67
CA ASP A 205 -15.61 6.42 -22.81
C ASP A 205 -15.71 4.88 -22.81
N LYS A 206 -16.94 4.36 -22.95
CA LYS A 206 -17.23 2.93 -23.11
C LYS A 206 -16.43 2.30 -24.27
N VAL A 207 -16.19 3.05 -25.35
CA VAL A 207 -15.40 2.57 -26.50
C VAL A 207 -13.97 2.23 -26.06
N MET A 208 -13.34 3.08 -25.23
CA MET A 208 -11.99 2.82 -24.71
C MET A 208 -11.96 1.58 -23.82
N VAL A 209 -12.93 1.43 -22.90
CA VAL A 209 -13.02 0.24 -22.02
C VAL A 209 -13.13 -1.04 -22.85
N LEU A 210 -14.00 -1.04 -23.86
CA LEU A 210 -14.21 -2.20 -24.74
C LEU A 210 -12.97 -2.53 -25.59
N ASP A 211 -12.17 -1.54 -25.98
CA ASP A 211 -10.95 -1.77 -26.75
C ASP A 211 -9.92 -2.55 -25.93
N TYR A 212 -9.62 -2.09 -24.71
CA TYR A 212 -8.75 -2.81 -23.77
C TYR A 212 -9.31 -4.19 -23.41
N LEU A 213 -10.60 -4.27 -23.10
CA LEU A 213 -11.23 -5.50 -22.66
C LEU A 213 -11.24 -6.57 -23.77
N SER A 214 -11.59 -6.20 -25.01
CA SER A 214 -11.65 -7.14 -26.13
C SER A 214 -10.28 -7.74 -26.46
N TYR A 215 -9.22 -6.93 -26.47
CA TYR A 215 -7.85 -7.42 -26.66
C TYR A 215 -7.40 -8.31 -25.50
N THR A 216 -7.70 -7.92 -24.27
CA THR A 216 -7.33 -8.66 -23.05
C THR A 216 -7.97 -10.04 -23.01
N VAL A 217 -9.26 -10.12 -23.31
CA VAL A 217 -10.03 -11.38 -23.37
C VAL A 217 -9.48 -12.29 -24.46
N TYR A 218 -9.11 -11.72 -25.62
CA TYR A 218 -8.42 -12.46 -26.67
C TYR A 218 -7.06 -13.02 -26.21
N GLN A 219 -6.24 -12.23 -25.50
CA GLN A 219 -4.94 -12.69 -24.98
C GLN A 219 -5.06 -13.86 -23.99
N GLN A 220 -6.18 -13.92 -23.27
CA GLN A 220 -6.52 -15.02 -22.37
C GLN A 220 -7.08 -16.27 -23.08
N GLY A 221 -7.41 -16.17 -24.36
CA GLY A 221 -7.83 -17.29 -25.21
C GLY A 221 -9.34 -17.43 -25.44
N ASP A 222 -10.17 -16.50 -24.94
CA ASP A 222 -11.63 -16.53 -25.11
C ASP A 222 -12.03 -15.74 -26.37
N LEU A 223 -11.97 -16.40 -27.53
CA LEU A 223 -12.21 -15.76 -28.82
C LEU A 223 -13.67 -15.35 -29.03
N ASP A 224 -14.62 -16.14 -28.52
CA ASP A 224 -16.05 -15.87 -28.64
C ASP A 224 -16.42 -14.59 -27.90
N LYS A 225 -15.94 -14.44 -26.66
CA LYS A 225 -16.17 -13.23 -25.86
C LYS A 225 -15.45 -12.03 -26.45
N ALA A 226 -14.22 -12.18 -26.94
CA ALA A 226 -13.50 -11.11 -27.63
C ALA A 226 -14.29 -10.59 -28.85
N LEU A 227 -14.81 -11.51 -29.68
CA LEU A 227 -15.64 -11.16 -30.84
C LEU A 227 -16.92 -10.41 -30.43
N MET A 228 -17.61 -10.89 -29.39
CA MET A 228 -18.82 -10.24 -28.86
C MET A 228 -18.52 -8.81 -28.42
N LEU A 229 -17.45 -8.60 -27.66
CA LEU A 229 -17.02 -7.29 -27.18
C LEU A 229 -16.62 -6.35 -28.31
N THR A 230 -15.92 -6.85 -29.34
CA THR A 230 -15.58 -6.06 -30.53
C THR A 230 -16.83 -5.66 -31.32
N LYS A 231 -17.84 -6.53 -31.45
CA LYS A 231 -19.13 -6.17 -32.07
C LYS A 231 -19.84 -5.08 -31.27
N ARG A 232 -19.83 -5.19 -29.94
CA ARG A 232 -20.39 -4.17 -29.05
C ARG A 232 -19.66 -2.82 -29.18
N LEU A 233 -18.35 -2.84 -29.32
CA LEU A 233 -17.53 -1.65 -29.58
C LEU A 233 -17.96 -0.97 -30.89
N LEU A 234 -18.06 -1.73 -31.97
CA LEU A 234 -18.41 -1.20 -33.30
C LEU A 234 -19.87 -0.74 -33.42
N GLN A 235 -20.76 -1.16 -32.51
CA GLN A 235 -22.10 -0.59 -32.40
C GLN A 235 -22.07 0.84 -31.85
N LEU A 236 -21.10 1.16 -31.00
CA LEU A 236 -20.92 2.50 -30.42
C LEU A 236 -20.09 3.40 -31.34
N ASP A 237 -19.03 2.85 -31.95
CA ASP A 237 -18.18 3.54 -32.92
C ASP A 237 -17.92 2.67 -34.16
N PRO A 238 -18.76 2.77 -35.20
CA PRO A 238 -18.60 2.01 -36.44
C PRO A 238 -17.29 2.28 -37.18
N GLU A 239 -16.70 3.47 -37.01
CA GLU A 239 -15.49 3.90 -37.71
C GLU A 239 -14.20 3.54 -36.95
N HIS A 240 -14.32 2.83 -35.81
CA HIS A 240 -13.17 2.44 -35.00
C HIS A 240 -12.21 1.53 -35.79
N GLN A 241 -11.05 2.07 -36.18
CA GLN A 241 -10.11 1.42 -37.09
C GLN A 241 -9.60 0.07 -36.54
N ARG A 242 -9.20 0.05 -35.27
CA ARG A 242 -8.68 -1.15 -34.60
C ARG A 242 -9.78 -2.19 -34.39
N GLY A 243 -10.99 -1.75 -34.06
CA GLY A 243 -12.15 -2.62 -33.86
C GLY A 243 -12.52 -3.37 -35.15
N ASN A 244 -12.56 -2.66 -36.28
CA ASN A 244 -12.80 -3.26 -37.58
C ASN A 244 -11.71 -4.27 -37.99
N GLY A 245 -10.44 -3.97 -37.67
CA GLY A 245 -9.32 -4.89 -37.88
C GLY A 245 -9.44 -6.17 -37.03
N ASN A 246 -9.72 -6.00 -35.73
CA ASN A 246 -9.89 -7.10 -34.78
C ASN A 246 -11.07 -8.00 -35.17
N LEU A 247 -12.21 -7.42 -35.59
CA LEU A 247 -13.39 -8.17 -36.02
C LEU A 247 -13.05 -9.15 -37.15
N ARG A 248 -12.42 -8.66 -38.22
CA ARG A 248 -12.02 -9.49 -39.37
C ARG A 248 -11.03 -10.57 -38.97
N TYR A 249 -10.10 -10.23 -38.08
CA TYR A 249 -9.08 -11.15 -37.60
C TYR A 249 -9.69 -12.28 -36.74
N PHE A 250 -10.58 -11.96 -35.81
CA PHE A 250 -11.25 -12.94 -34.95
C PHE A 250 -12.17 -13.86 -35.76
N GLU A 251 -12.97 -13.32 -36.69
CA GLU A 251 -13.82 -14.12 -37.59
C GLU A 251 -12.99 -15.07 -38.47
N TYR A 252 -11.83 -14.60 -38.96
CA TYR A 252 -10.90 -15.45 -39.71
C TYR A 252 -10.37 -16.62 -38.86
N ILE A 253 -9.92 -16.37 -37.63
CA ILE A 253 -9.43 -17.44 -36.74
C ILE A 253 -10.54 -18.46 -36.45
N MET A 254 -11.75 -17.99 -36.11
CA MET A 254 -12.90 -18.87 -35.83
C MET A 254 -13.25 -19.75 -37.03
N SER A 255 -13.25 -19.20 -38.25
CA SER A 255 -13.53 -19.96 -39.48
C SER A 255 -12.50 -21.08 -39.71
N LYS A 256 -11.22 -20.83 -39.37
CA LYS A 256 -10.13 -21.80 -39.50
C LYS A 256 -10.24 -22.93 -38.48
N GLU A 257 -10.67 -22.62 -37.25
CA GLU A 257 -10.91 -23.61 -36.19
C GLU A 257 -12.12 -24.49 -36.51
N SER A 258 -13.21 -23.90 -37.02
CA SER A 258 -14.39 -24.63 -37.50
C SER A 258 -14.03 -25.62 -38.61
N ASN A 259 -13.22 -25.21 -39.58
CA ASN A 259 -12.79 -26.08 -40.69
C ASN A 259 -11.84 -27.22 -40.25
N LYS A 260 -11.04 -27.02 -39.19
CA LYS A 260 -10.20 -28.08 -38.61
C LYS A 260 -11.03 -29.11 -37.84
N SER A 261 -12.06 -28.67 -37.11
CA SER A 261 -12.95 -29.58 -36.36
C SER A 261 -13.72 -30.56 -37.27
N SER A 262 -13.94 -30.18 -38.54
CA SER A 262 -14.56 -31.06 -39.55
C SER A 262 -13.61 -32.08 -40.21
N SER A 263 -12.28 -32.00 -39.99
CA SER A 263 -11.29 -32.79 -40.75
C SER A 263 -10.33 -33.66 -39.92
N SER A 264 -10.37 -33.65 -38.59
CA SER A 264 -9.42 -34.44 -37.78
C SER A 264 -9.98 -34.92 -36.43
N LEU A 265 -10.44 -36.17 -36.39
CA LEU A 265 -10.55 -37.01 -35.19
C LEU A 265 -9.21 -37.75 -34.98
N SER A 266 -8.13 -37.03 -34.67
CA SER A 266 -6.90 -37.58 -34.07
C SER A 266 -5.83 -36.50 -33.97
N GLU A 267 -5.18 -36.46 -32.81
CA GLU A 267 -4.02 -35.65 -32.40
C GLU A 267 -4.33 -34.37 -31.61
N GLY A 268 -4.32 -34.54 -30.28
CA GLY A 268 -4.00 -33.52 -29.29
C GLY A 268 -4.80 -32.22 -29.35
N GLU A 269 -6.02 -32.22 -28.82
CA GLU A 269 -6.69 -30.98 -28.42
C GLU A 269 -5.83 -30.26 -27.36
N GLU A 270 -5.01 -29.30 -27.75
CA GLU A 270 -4.69 -28.17 -26.89
C GLU A 270 -6.00 -27.39 -26.69
N VAL A 271 -6.82 -27.84 -25.75
CA VAL A 271 -7.91 -27.03 -25.21
C VAL A 271 -7.26 -25.71 -24.78
N ARG A 272 -7.58 -24.61 -25.47
CA ARG A 272 -7.20 -23.25 -25.07
C ARG A 272 -7.93 -22.95 -23.76
N THR A 273 -7.39 -23.51 -22.69
CA THR A 273 -7.83 -23.26 -21.34
C THR A 273 -7.58 -21.78 -21.05
N ARG A 274 -8.63 -21.10 -20.60
CA ARG A 274 -8.56 -19.69 -20.21
C ARG A 274 -7.32 -19.48 -19.35
N LYS A 275 -6.41 -18.60 -19.79
CA LYS A 275 -5.19 -18.32 -19.03
C LYS A 275 -5.61 -17.78 -17.67
N GLY A 276 -5.35 -18.56 -16.61
CA GLY A 276 -5.55 -18.11 -15.24
C GLY A 276 -4.54 -17.03 -14.87
N ARG A 277 -4.48 -16.71 -13.58
CA ARG A 277 -3.51 -15.77 -13.01
C ARG A 277 -2.08 -16.04 -13.53
N PRO A 278 -1.27 -15.00 -13.80
CA PRO A 278 0.12 -15.17 -14.23
C PRO A 278 0.90 -16.13 -13.32
N LYS A 279 1.82 -16.90 -13.91
CA LYS A 279 2.70 -17.78 -13.14
C LYS A 279 3.59 -16.95 -12.22
N ASP A 280 3.47 -17.20 -10.93
CA ASP A 280 4.21 -16.47 -9.91
C ASP A 280 5.60 -17.08 -9.64
N HIS A 281 6.54 -16.25 -9.16
CA HIS A 281 7.89 -16.68 -8.81
C HIS A 281 7.94 -17.47 -7.50
N LEU A 282 6.94 -17.37 -6.63
CA LEU A 282 6.86 -18.13 -5.39
C LEU A 282 6.14 -19.48 -5.60
N PRO A 283 6.84 -20.63 -5.50
CA PRO A 283 6.22 -21.94 -5.65
C PRO A 283 5.11 -22.20 -4.62
N GLU A 284 5.25 -21.66 -3.41
CA GLU A 284 4.30 -21.83 -2.31
C GLU A 284 3.19 -20.77 -2.24
N ARG A 285 3.03 -19.86 -3.22
CA ARG A 285 2.07 -18.75 -3.13
C ARG A 285 0.65 -19.22 -2.79
N GLN A 286 0.17 -20.31 -3.40
CA GLN A 286 -1.18 -20.83 -3.12
C GLN A 286 -1.36 -21.27 -1.66
N LYS A 287 -0.33 -21.87 -1.03
CA LYS A 287 -0.39 -22.26 0.39
C LYS A 287 -0.39 -21.02 1.28
N TYR A 288 0.48 -20.06 0.96
CA TYR A 288 0.58 -18.77 1.65
C TYR A 288 -0.75 -18.01 1.63
N GLU A 289 -1.37 -17.82 0.46
CA GLU A 289 -2.62 -17.08 0.32
C GLU A 289 -3.79 -17.78 1.05
N LYS A 290 -3.89 -19.11 0.93
CA LYS A 290 -4.85 -19.91 1.70
C LYS A 290 -4.71 -19.69 3.21
N LEU A 291 -3.48 -19.64 3.71
CA LEU A 291 -3.24 -19.36 5.12
C LEU A 291 -3.63 -17.96 5.52
N CYS A 292 -3.36 -16.95 4.68
CA CYS A 292 -3.81 -15.59 4.93
C CYS A 292 -5.35 -15.48 5.01
N ARG A 293 -6.08 -16.34 4.28
CA ARG A 293 -7.54 -16.46 4.37
C ARG A 293 -8.05 -17.33 5.52
N GLY A 294 -7.17 -17.97 6.28
CA GLY A 294 -7.55 -18.91 7.34
C GLY A 294 -8.00 -20.29 6.83
N GLU A 295 -7.73 -20.61 5.56
CA GLU A 295 -8.05 -21.89 4.89
C GLU A 295 -6.93 -22.94 5.05
N GLY A 296 -5.94 -22.68 5.91
CA GLY A 296 -4.78 -23.55 6.12
C GLY A 296 -5.07 -24.88 6.82
N VAL A 297 -4.05 -25.73 6.89
CA VAL A 297 -4.09 -26.98 7.65
C VAL A 297 -4.29 -26.67 9.13
N LYS A 298 -5.46 -27.03 9.67
CA LYS A 298 -5.76 -26.87 11.08
C LYS A 298 -5.14 -27.99 11.89
N MET A 299 -4.71 -27.68 13.12
CA MET A 299 -4.29 -28.70 14.08
C MET A 299 -5.40 -29.72 14.31
N THR A 300 -5.01 -30.97 14.48
CA THR A 300 -5.96 -31.99 14.94
C THR A 300 -6.41 -31.67 16.37
N PRO A 301 -7.65 -32.03 16.77
CA PRO A 301 -8.12 -31.80 18.13
C PRO A 301 -7.19 -32.39 19.21
N ARG A 302 -6.50 -33.49 18.89
CA ARG A 302 -5.50 -34.11 19.78
C ARG A 302 -4.26 -33.24 20.00
N ARG A 303 -3.75 -32.59 18.95
CA ARG A 303 -2.63 -31.63 19.04
C ARG A 303 -3.07 -30.36 19.75
N GLN A 304 -4.22 -29.82 19.38
CA GLN A 304 -4.75 -28.60 19.97
C GLN A 304 -4.97 -28.72 21.49
N LYS A 305 -5.42 -29.88 21.98
CA LYS A 305 -5.56 -30.15 23.44
C LYS A 305 -4.24 -30.08 24.23
N ARG A 306 -3.08 -30.13 23.57
CA ARG A 306 -1.76 -29.98 24.20
C ARG A 306 -1.31 -28.53 24.31
N LEU A 307 -1.98 -27.61 23.61
CA LEU A 307 -1.72 -26.18 23.73
C LEU A 307 -2.47 -25.64 24.95
N PHE A 308 -1.82 -24.80 25.75
CA PHE A 308 -2.44 -24.21 26.93
C PHE A 308 -1.84 -22.86 27.28
N CYS A 309 -2.64 -22.03 27.94
CA CYS A 309 -2.22 -20.76 28.51
C CYS A 309 -1.71 -20.97 29.94
N ARG A 310 -0.68 -20.22 30.33
CA ARG A 310 -0.06 -20.31 31.66
C ARG A 310 0.56 -18.99 32.10
N TYR A 311 0.64 -18.82 33.41
CA TYR A 311 1.50 -17.83 34.05
C TYR A 311 2.90 -18.40 34.15
N TYR A 312 3.83 -17.88 33.34
CA TYR A 312 5.20 -18.36 33.25
C TYR A 312 6.14 -17.45 34.04
N ASN A 313 6.83 -18.04 35.02
CA ASN A 313 7.79 -17.36 35.89
C ASN A 313 9.22 -17.39 35.35
N CYS A 314 9.40 -17.67 34.05
CA CYS A 314 10.69 -17.60 33.35
C CYS A 314 11.82 -18.34 34.08
N ASN A 315 11.60 -19.60 34.42
CA ASN A 315 12.55 -20.44 35.17
C ASN A 315 12.97 -19.83 36.53
N ARG A 316 11.99 -19.25 37.25
CA ARG A 316 12.18 -18.59 38.56
C ARG A 316 13.06 -17.34 38.47
N ASP A 317 12.99 -16.63 37.35
CA ASP A 317 13.55 -15.30 37.24
C ASP A 317 12.95 -14.36 38.32
N PRO A 318 13.75 -13.62 39.11
CA PRO A 318 13.27 -12.85 40.26
C PRO A 318 12.13 -11.86 39.98
N LEU A 319 12.06 -11.28 38.78
CA LEU A 319 11.01 -10.33 38.41
C LEU A 319 9.68 -11.05 38.13
N PHE A 320 9.77 -12.23 37.48
CA PHE A 320 8.59 -12.97 37.03
C PHE A 320 8.07 -13.97 38.08
N ILE A 321 8.71 -14.06 39.25
CA ILE A 321 8.14 -14.76 40.41
C ILE A 321 6.89 -14.03 40.92
N LEU A 322 6.97 -12.69 41.08
CA LEU A 322 5.88 -11.88 41.62
C LEU A 322 4.93 -11.35 40.53
N SER A 323 5.43 -11.20 39.30
CA SER A 323 4.62 -10.78 38.15
C SER A 323 4.84 -11.72 36.97
N PRO A 324 4.33 -12.96 37.01
CA PRO A 324 4.52 -13.93 35.92
C PRO A 324 4.02 -13.41 34.57
N THR A 325 4.72 -13.79 33.50
CA THR A 325 4.28 -13.47 32.14
C THR A 325 3.10 -14.33 31.74
N LYS A 326 2.16 -13.78 30.97
CA LYS A 326 1.04 -14.53 30.39
C LYS A 326 1.52 -15.18 29.10
N GLN A 327 1.72 -16.49 29.12
CA GLN A 327 2.23 -17.27 27.99
C GLN A 327 1.14 -18.17 27.41
N GLU A 328 1.08 -18.28 26.09
CA GLU A 328 0.16 -19.15 25.34
C GLU A 328 0.94 -19.89 24.25
N ASP A 329 0.72 -21.19 24.11
CA ASP A 329 1.26 -21.94 22.98
C ASP A 329 0.34 -21.75 21.76
N GLU A 330 0.84 -21.09 20.73
CA GLU A 330 0.14 -20.90 19.44
C GLU A 330 0.30 -22.13 18.54
N TRP A 331 1.44 -22.81 18.64
CA TRP A 331 1.75 -23.99 17.85
C TRP A 331 2.76 -24.90 18.56
N ASP A 332 2.65 -26.21 18.36
CA ASP A 332 3.48 -27.22 19.05
C ASP A 332 4.80 -27.52 18.32
N LYS A 333 4.80 -27.59 16.98
CA LYS A 333 6.00 -27.85 16.14
C LYS A 333 5.95 -27.11 14.79
N PRO A 334 6.83 -26.13 14.53
CA PRO A 334 7.79 -25.56 15.47
C PRO A 334 7.06 -24.93 16.66
N ARG A 335 7.73 -24.85 17.80
CA ARG A 335 7.12 -24.28 18.99
C ARG A 335 6.98 -22.77 18.80
N ILE A 336 5.74 -22.29 18.65
CA ILE A 336 5.42 -20.87 18.52
C ILE A 336 4.69 -20.46 19.79
N VAL A 337 5.21 -19.45 20.47
CA VAL A 337 4.71 -19.01 21.77
C VAL A 337 4.30 -17.55 21.71
N ARG A 338 3.10 -17.24 22.18
CA ARG A 338 2.65 -15.86 22.41
C ARG A 338 2.83 -15.46 23.86
N TYR A 339 3.31 -14.24 24.06
CA TYR A 339 3.31 -13.54 25.34
C TYR A 339 2.30 -12.40 25.29
N HIS A 340 1.35 -12.38 26.22
CA HIS A 340 0.34 -11.32 26.34
C HIS A 340 0.79 -10.22 27.29
N ASP A 341 0.34 -8.99 27.02
CA ASP A 341 0.59 -7.80 27.84
C ASP A 341 2.08 -7.58 28.16
N ILE A 342 2.96 -7.96 27.22
CA ILE A 342 4.41 -7.97 27.43
C ILE A 342 5.07 -6.63 27.09
N ILE A 343 4.34 -5.76 26.39
CA ILE A 343 4.72 -4.37 26.10
C ILE A 343 3.53 -3.45 26.34
N SER A 344 3.76 -2.38 27.10
CA SER A 344 2.73 -1.41 27.49
C SER A 344 2.34 -0.45 26.36
N HIS A 345 1.19 0.22 26.48
CA HIS A 345 0.76 1.21 25.49
C HIS A 345 1.69 2.44 25.42
N GLU A 346 2.27 2.83 26.55
CA GLU A 346 3.22 3.91 26.67
C GLU A 346 4.54 3.57 25.97
N GLU A 347 5.05 2.35 26.21
CA GLU A 347 6.25 1.84 25.52
C GLU A 347 6.02 1.73 24.01
N ILE A 348 4.87 1.20 23.58
CA ILE A 348 4.49 1.14 22.17
C ILE A 348 4.50 2.55 21.55
N SER A 349 3.90 3.53 22.22
CA SER A 349 3.79 4.89 21.71
C SER A 349 5.17 5.52 21.55
N LYS A 350 6.06 5.33 22.54
CA LYS A 350 7.42 5.85 22.49
C LYS A 350 8.26 5.19 21.39
N VAL A 351 8.16 3.87 21.23
CA VAL A 351 8.85 3.15 20.14
C VAL A 351 8.39 3.67 18.76
N LYS A 352 7.08 3.89 18.58
CA LYS A 352 6.55 4.47 17.33
C LYS A 352 7.04 5.89 17.10
N GLU A 353 7.07 6.73 18.14
CA GLU A 353 7.59 8.10 18.07
C GLU A 353 9.04 8.14 17.59
N LEU A 354 9.90 7.30 18.16
CA LEU A 354 11.32 7.20 17.79
C LEU A 354 11.50 6.67 16.35
N ALA A 355 10.66 5.72 15.93
CA ALA A 355 10.76 5.07 14.63
C ALA A 355 10.24 5.93 13.46
N LYS A 356 9.13 6.65 13.65
CA LYS A 356 8.44 7.44 12.61
C LYS A 356 9.39 8.27 11.72
N PRO A 357 10.28 9.14 12.25
CA PRO A 357 11.13 9.98 11.41
C PRO A 357 12.17 9.21 10.59
N ARG A 358 12.45 7.96 10.95
CA ARG A 358 13.47 7.09 10.35
C ARG A 358 12.91 6.01 9.43
N LEU A 359 11.58 5.93 9.30
CA LEU A 359 10.95 4.93 8.44
C LEU A 359 11.36 5.13 6.98
N ARG A 360 12.03 4.12 6.42
CA ARG A 360 12.44 4.06 5.01
C ARG A 360 12.02 2.74 4.39
N ARG A 361 11.69 2.75 3.10
CA ARG A 361 11.45 1.52 2.35
C ARG A 361 12.73 0.69 2.27
N ALA A 362 12.59 -0.63 2.28
CA ALA A 362 13.71 -1.52 2.00
C ALA A 362 14.12 -1.39 0.52
N THR A 363 15.39 -1.07 0.28
CA THR A 363 16.00 -1.05 -1.05
C THR A 363 16.94 -2.23 -1.21
N ILE A 364 16.95 -2.81 -2.41
CA ILE A 364 17.89 -3.83 -2.85
C ILE A 364 18.78 -3.22 -3.93
N SER A 365 20.07 -3.56 -3.93
CA SER A 365 20.93 -3.22 -5.07
C SER A 365 20.61 -4.16 -6.21
N ASN A 366 20.16 -3.64 -7.35
CA ASN A 366 19.99 -4.46 -8.54
C ASN A 366 21.37 -4.97 -8.99
N PRO A 367 21.60 -6.29 -9.06
CA PRO A 367 22.91 -6.85 -9.37
C PRO A 367 23.36 -6.61 -10.82
N ILE A 368 22.44 -6.24 -11.72
CA ILE A 368 22.72 -5.97 -13.13
C ILE A 368 22.98 -4.48 -13.36
N THR A 369 22.11 -3.61 -12.83
CA THR A 369 22.18 -2.16 -13.10
C THR A 369 22.98 -1.41 -12.04
N GLY A 370 23.21 -2.00 -10.86
CA GLY A 370 23.82 -1.34 -9.71
C GLY A 370 22.95 -0.27 -9.04
N VAL A 371 21.72 -0.08 -9.52
CA VAL A 371 20.76 0.90 -8.99
C VAL A 371 20.04 0.31 -7.78
N LEU A 372 19.83 1.12 -6.75
CA LEU A 372 18.99 0.76 -5.61
C LEU A 372 17.52 0.74 -6.05
N GLU A 373 16.92 -0.45 -6.09
CA GLU A 373 15.51 -0.67 -6.41
C GLU A 373 14.73 -1.02 -5.15
N THR A 374 13.42 -0.77 -5.13
CA THR A 374 12.58 -1.15 -3.97
C THR A 374 12.24 -2.63 -4.01
N ALA A 375 12.30 -3.31 -2.86
CA ALA A 375 12.01 -4.73 -2.78
C ALA A 375 10.51 -5.03 -3.01
N HIS A 376 10.15 -5.66 -4.12
CA HIS A 376 8.75 -6.04 -4.41
C HIS A 376 8.20 -7.10 -3.43
N TYR A 377 9.08 -7.94 -2.88
CA TYR A 377 8.74 -9.01 -1.92
C TYR A 377 8.51 -8.51 -0.48
N ARG A 378 8.94 -7.27 -0.16
CA ARG A 378 8.76 -6.66 1.17
C ARG A 378 8.24 -5.24 1.03
N ILE A 379 6.93 -5.09 1.22
CA ILE A 379 6.24 -3.80 1.16
C ILE A 379 5.99 -3.31 2.58
N SER A 380 7.03 -2.73 3.17
CA SER A 380 6.98 -2.08 4.48
C SER A 380 8.02 -0.97 4.53
N LYS A 381 7.82 -0.02 5.44
CA LYS A 381 8.90 0.86 5.89
C LYS A 381 9.48 0.33 7.19
N SER A 382 10.78 0.48 7.38
CA SER A 382 11.44 0.05 8.61
C SER A 382 12.40 1.10 9.14
N ALA A 383 12.59 1.05 10.45
CA ALA A 383 13.56 1.83 11.20
C ALA A 383 14.27 0.89 12.18
N TRP A 384 15.50 1.22 12.55
CA TRP A 384 16.27 0.49 13.55
C TRP A 384 16.49 1.39 14.75
N LEU A 385 16.26 0.83 15.94
CA LEU A 385 16.40 1.53 17.21
C LEU A 385 17.43 0.82 18.08
N SER A 386 18.45 1.57 18.48
CA SER A 386 19.52 1.04 19.32
C SER A 386 19.19 1.19 20.81
N ALA A 387 19.79 0.34 21.65
CA ALA A 387 19.50 0.32 23.09
C ALA A 387 19.90 1.63 23.80
N TYR A 388 20.92 2.32 23.30
CA TYR A 388 21.42 3.58 23.88
C TYR A 388 20.60 4.80 23.49
N GLU A 389 19.66 4.68 22.55
CA GLU A 389 18.88 5.82 22.05
C GLU A 389 17.79 6.26 23.00
N ASP A 390 17.14 5.31 23.68
CA ASP A 390 16.10 5.59 24.67
C ASP A 390 16.03 4.47 25.72
N PRO A 391 15.85 4.80 27.02
CA PRO A 391 15.67 3.82 28.08
C PRO A 391 14.54 2.80 27.83
N VAL A 392 13.51 3.14 27.06
CA VAL A 392 12.45 2.20 26.65
C VAL A 392 13.04 1.02 25.88
N VAL A 393 13.91 1.27 24.90
CA VAL A 393 14.51 0.21 24.07
C VAL A 393 15.40 -0.70 24.91
N ALA A 394 16.20 -0.12 25.81
CA ALA A 394 17.01 -0.89 26.75
C ALA A 394 16.15 -1.78 27.67
N ARG A 395 15.04 -1.25 28.21
CA ARG A 395 14.10 -2.03 29.03
C ARG A 395 13.45 -3.17 28.26
N LEU A 396 13.10 -2.96 26.99
CA LEU A 396 12.55 -4.00 26.13
C LEU A 396 13.57 -5.12 25.89
N ASN A 397 14.83 -4.79 25.56
CA ASN A 397 15.89 -5.80 25.40
C ASN A 397 16.09 -6.62 26.67
N ASN A 398 16.18 -5.97 27.83
CA ASN A 398 16.33 -6.65 29.12
C ASN A 398 15.12 -7.55 29.44
N ARG A 399 13.90 -7.13 29.07
CA ARG A 399 12.69 -7.96 29.21
C ARG A 399 12.76 -9.20 28.32
N ILE A 400 13.17 -9.06 27.06
CA ILE A 400 13.32 -10.20 26.13
C ILE A 400 14.36 -11.18 26.68
N GLU A 401 15.52 -10.71 27.12
CA GLU A 401 16.56 -11.54 27.75
C GLU A 401 16.00 -12.36 28.91
N ARG A 402 15.31 -11.69 29.84
CA ARG A 402 14.83 -12.35 31.06
C ARG A 402 13.67 -13.30 30.80
N VAL A 403 12.86 -13.05 29.77
CA VAL A 403 11.76 -13.95 29.38
C VAL A 403 12.26 -15.18 28.63
N THR A 404 13.16 -14.98 27.68
CA THR A 404 13.67 -16.06 26.81
C THR A 404 14.81 -16.84 27.46
N GLY A 405 15.51 -16.23 28.41
CA GLY A 405 16.77 -16.73 28.95
C GLY A 405 17.96 -16.54 28.00
N LEU A 406 17.76 -16.00 26.80
CA LEU A 406 18.82 -15.82 25.80
C LEU A 406 19.58 -14.52 26.00
N ASP A 407 20.90 -14.57 25.80
CA ASP A 407 21.77 -13.40 25.89
C ASP A 407 21.46 -12.38 24.77
N MET A 408 21.42 -11.10 25.12
CA MET A 408 21.10 -10.02 24.16
C MET A 408 22.33 -9.24 23.69
N SER A 409 23.55 -9.57 24.14
CA SER A 409 24.76 -8.78 23.83
C SER A 409 25.10 -8.79 22.34
N THR A 410 24.78 -9.88 21.64
CA THR A 410 24.99 -10.06 20.20
C THR A 410 23.71 -9.89 19.40
N ALA A 411 22.57 -9.62 20.04
CA ALA A 411 21.29 -9.47 19.37
C ALA A 411 21.22 -8.16 18.57
N GLU A 412 20.55 -8.19 17.42
CA GLU A 412 20.45 -7.03 16.53
C GLU A 412 19.68 -5.86 17.16
N GLU A 413 19.77 -4.68 16.57
CA GLU A 413 18.96 -3.53 16.97
C GLU A 413 17.47 -3.84 16.86
N LEU A 414 16.64 -3.08 17.59
CA LEU A 414 15.21 -3.28 17.57
C LEU A 414 14.67 -2.75 16.23
N GLN A 415 14.31 -3.66 15.32
CA GLN A 415 13.71 -3.28 14.05
C GLN A 415 12.24 -2.93 14.30
N VAL A 416 11.80 -1.76 13.84
CA VAL A 416 10.40 -1.34 13.83
C VAL A 416 9.91 -1.29 12.39
N ALA A 417 8.82 -1.99 12.10
CA ALA A 417 8.22 -2.02 10.76
C ALA A 417 6.79 -1.50 10.78
N ASN A 418 6.43 -0.72 9.76
CA ASN A 418 5.08 -0.30 9.48
C ASN A 418 4.64 -0.80 8.09
N TYR A 419 3.48 -1.46 8.06
CA TYR A 419 2.85 -1.93 6.84
C TYR A 419 1.60 -1.07 6.59
N GLY A 420 1.59 -0.37 5.45
CA GLY A 420 0.43 0.34 4.93
C GLY A 420 -0.51 -0.57 4.13
N MET A 421 -1.24 0.02 3.18
CA MET A 421 -2.20 -0.69 2.33
C MET A 421 -1.52 -1.82 1.56
N GLY A 422 -2.03 -3.05 1.70
CA GLY A 422 -1.47 -4.24 1.02
C GLY A 422 -0.02 -4.54 1.40
N GLY A 423 0.51 -3.91 2.46
CA GLY A 423 1.87 -4.11 2.91
C GLY A 423 2.06 -5.54 3.40
N GLN A 424 3.08 -6.23 2.88
CA GLN A 424 3.36 -7.64 3.16
C GLN A 424 4.86 -7.88 3.34
N TYR A 425 5.19 -9.08 3.81
CA TYR A 425 6.52 -9.66 3.67
C TYR A 425 6.33 -11.09 3.17
N GLU A 426 6.79 -11.37 1.96
CA GLU A 426 6.73 -12.70 1.35
C GLU A 426 7.44 -13.77 2.19
N PRO A 427 7.12 -15.07 2.00
CA PRO A 427 7.73 -16.17 2.73
C PRO A 427 9.26 -16.14 2.72
N HIS A 428 9.86 -16.11 3.91
CA HIS A 428 11.31 -16.04 4.11
C HIS A 428 11.74 -16.82 5.37
N PHE A 429 13.06 -16.93 5.51
CA PHE A 429 13.71 -17.38 6.74
C PHE A 429 14.38 -16.19 7.41
N ASP A 430 14.40 -16.21 8.74
CA ASP A 430 15.20 -15.24 9.49
C ASP A 430 16.65 -15.66 9.61
N PHE A 431 16.96 -16.95 9.53
CA PHE A 431 18.31 -17.48 9.55
C PHE A 431 18.93 -17.52 8.14
N ALA A 432 20.27 -17.45 8.07
CA ALA A 432 21.01 -17.65 6.83
C ALA A 432 21.08 -19.13 6.47
N ARG A 433 20.83 -19.45 5.21
CA ARG A 433 20.83 -20.83 4.72
C ARG A 433 22.24 -21.32 4.41
N LYS A 434 22.41 -22.63 4.20
CA LYS A 434 23.73 -23.24 3.88
C LYS A 434 24.34 -22.71 2.59
N ASP A 435 23.51 -22.27 1.64
CA ASP A 435 23.90 -21.59 0.40
C ASP A 435 24.28 -20.12 0.59
N GLU A 436 24.21 -19.58 1.81
CA GLU A 436 24.49 -18.19 2.17
C GLU A 436 25.60 -18.10 3.25
N PRO A 437 26.79 -18.71 3.05
CA PRO A 437 27.78 -18.91 4.11
C PRO A 437 28.40 -17.63 4.66
N ASP A 438 28.33 -16.52 3.92
CA ASP A 438 28.95 -15.24 4.30
C ASP A 438 28.00 -14.28 5.04
N ALA A 439 26.71 -14.61 5.20
CA ALA A 439 25.67 -13.67 5.65
C ALA A 439 25.94 -12.98 7.01
N PHE A 440 26.62 -13.67 7.94
CA PHE A 440 26.96 -13.13 9.28
C PHE A 440 28.46 -13.11 9.57
N LYS A 441 29.28 -13.35 8.53
CA LYS A 441 30.73 -13.54 8.69
C LYS A 441 31.44 -12.27 9.13
N GLU A 442 31.01 -11.12 8.63
CA GLU A 442 31.56 -9.80 9.03
C GLU A 442 31.15 -9.40 10.46
N LEU A 443 29.95 -9.79 10.89
CA LEU A 443 29.45 -9.51 12.24
C LEU A 443 30.11 -10.40 13.29
N GLY A 444 30.48 -11.63 12.92
CA GLY A 444 31.10 -12.59 13.84
C GLY A 444 30.18 -12.98 15.01
N THR A 445 28.86 -12.80 14.86
CA THR A 445 27.84 -13.09 15.87
C THR A 445 27.20 -14.47 15.70
N GLY A 446 27.47 -15.17 14.60
CA GLY A 446 26.79 -16.43 14.26
C GLY A 446 25.41 -16.20 13.65
N ASN A 447 24.69 -17.28 13.36
CA ASN A 447 23.38 -17.21 12.72
C ASN A 447 22.30 -16.72 13.71
N ARG A 448 21.10 -16.38 13.22
CA ARG A 448 19.98 -15.92 14.05
C ARG A 448 19.28 -17.13 14.66
N VAL A 449 19.49 -17.38 15.94
CA VAL A 449 18.96 -18.55 16.67
C VAL A 449 17.46 -18.45 16.94
N ALA A 450 16.94 -17.23 17.14
CA ALA A 450 15.54 -17.02 17.48
C ALA A 450 15.05 -15.63 17.07
N THR A 451 13.73 -15.54 16.92
CA THR A 451 13.04 -14.29 16.60
C THR A 451 12.02 -13.96 17.66
N TRP A 452 12.01 -12.68 18.04
CA TRP A 452 11.00 -12.10 18.91
C TRP A 452 10.27 -10.97 18.18
N LEU A 453 8.97 -11.13 17.97
CA LEU A 453 8.13 -10.22 17.19
C LEU A 453 7.06 -9.59 18.09
N PHE A 454 7.15 -8.29 18.39
CA PHE A 454 6.09 -7.53 19.04
C PHE A 454 5.00 -7.11 18.05
N TYR A 455 3.75 -7.21 18.48
CA TYR A 455 2.60 -6.58 17.82
C TYR A 455 2.25 -5.26 18.53
N MET A 456 2.41 -4.15 17.83
CA MET A 456 2.26 -2.79 18.37
C MET A 456 0.98 -2.09 17.90
N SER A 457 0.12 -2.79 17.18
CA SER A 457 -1.23 -2.36 16.83
C SER A 457 -2.14 -3.57 16.66
N ASP A 458 -3.43 -3.33 16.83
CA ASP A 458 -4.47 -4.24 16.40
C ASP A 458 -4.68 -4.05 14.89
N VAL A 459 -5.03 -5.13 14.22
CA VAL A 459 -5.29 -5.13 12.77
C VAL A 459 -6.68 -5.74 12.58
N GLU A 460 -7.58 -4.96 12.00
CA GLU A 460 -9.00 -5.31 11.85
C GLU A 460 -9.18 -6.50 10.90
N ALA A 461 -8.45 -6.54 9.78
CA ALA A 461 -8.47 -7.67 8.86
C ALA A 461 -7.11 -7.87 8.16
N GLY A 462 -6.75 -9.14 7.97
CA GLY A 462 -5.49 -9.54 7.36
C GLY A 462 -4.28 -9.36 8.27
N GLY A 463 -3.09 -9.18 7.71
CA GLY A 463 -1.88 -8.87 8.49
C GLY A 463 -1.34 -10.00 9.37
N ALA A 464 -1.86 -11.23 9.29
CA ALA A 464 -1.37 -12.37 10.06
C ALA A 464 0.10 -12.69 9.77
N THR A 465 0.81 -13.21 10.77
CA THR A 465 2.11 -13.87 10.58
C THR A 465 1.83 -15.35 10.36
N VAL A 466 2.16 -15.87 9.18
CA VAL A 466 1.83 -17.25 8.78
C VAL A 466 3.10 -18.06 8.55
N PHE A 467 3.01 -19.37 8.79
CA PHE A 467 4.09 -20.33 8.61
C PHE A 467 3.67 -21.37 7.55
N PRO A 468 3.94 -21.12 6.25
CA PRO A 468 3.36 -21.90 5.15
C PRO A 468 3.61 -23.41 5.18
N GLU A 469 4.78 -23.83 5.68
CA GLU A 469 5.16 -25.25 5.71
C GLU A 469 4.36 -26.06 6.72
N VAL A 470 3.97 -25.47 7.85
CA VAL A 470 3.23 -26.15 8.92
C VAL A 470 1.75 -25.80 8.97
N GLY A 471 1.36 -24.70 8.32
CA GLY A 471 -0.03 -24.22 8.31
C GLY A 471 -0.41 -23.36 9.53
N ALA A 472 0.56 -22.87 10.30
CA ALA A 472 0.29 -22.02 11.45
C ALA A 472 -0.03 -20.58 11.01
N ALA A 473 -0.94 -19.92 11.73
CA ALA A 473 -1.30 -18.52 11.50
C ALA A 473 -1.49 -17.82 12.84
N VAL A 474 -0.81 -16.69 13.00
CA VAL A 474 -0.77 -15.91 14.23
C VAL A 474 -1.28 -14.51 13.91
N TYR A 475 -2.46 -14.18 14.43
CA TYR A 475 -3.08 -12.88 14.18
C TYR A 475 -2.47 -11.78 15.08
N PRO A 476 -2.29 -10.55 14.56
CA PRO A 476 -1.76 -9.43 15.34
C PRO A 476 -2.71 -9.07 16.49
N LYS A 477 -2.14 -8.84 17.67
CA LYS A 477 -2.87 -8.32 18.83
C LYS A 477 -1.96 -7.36 19.58
N LYS A 478 -2.36 -6.11 19.71
CA LYS A 478 -1.55 -5.05 20.32
C LYS A 478 -1.12 -5.45 21.73
N GLY A 479 0.14 -5.18 22.07
CA GLY A 479 0.71 -5.48 23.38
C GLY A 479 1.20 -6.91 23.55
N THR A 480 1.00 -7.77 22.54
CA THR A 480 1.52 -9.14 22.54
C THR A 480 2.86 -9.25 21.81
N ALA A 481 3.61 -10.32 22.09
CA ALA A 481 4.76 -10.72 21.29
C ALA A 481 4.68 -12.19 20.94
N VAL A 482 5.29 -12.58 19.83
CA VAL A 482 5.41 -13.98 19.43
C VAL A 482 6.86 -14.33 19.25
N PHE A 483 7.20 -15.53 19.72
CA PHE A 483 8.56 -16.03 19.82
C PHE A 483 8.64 -17.44 19.23
N TRP A 484 9.69 -17.68 18.45
CA TRP A 484 10.06 -19.00 17.94
C TRP A 484 11.59 -19.08 17.78
N TYR A 485 12.11 -20.30 17.82
CA TYR A 485 13.49 -20.58 17.45
C TYR A 485 13.57 -20.79 15.93
N ASN A 486 14.59 -20.21 15.30
CA ASN A 486 14.87 -20.35 13.88
C ASN A 486 15.78 -21.55 13.60
N LEU A 487 16.57 -21.95 14.59
CA LEU A 487 17.54 -23.04 14.51
C LEU A 487 17.20 -24.14 15.51
N PHE A 488 17.51 -25.39 15.17
CA PHE A 488 17.54 -26.50 16.13
C PHE A 488 18.65 -26.32 17.16
N GLU A 489 18.68 -27.14 18.21
CA GLU A 489 19.77 -27.09 19.22
C GLU A 489 21.12 -27.50 18.63
N SER A 490 21.11 -28.21 17.50
CA SER A 490 22.29 -28.52 16.68
C SER A 490 22.91 -27.29 15.98
N GLY A 491 22.18 -26.18 15.87
CA GLY A 491 22.54 -25.02 15.04
C GLY A 491 22.02 -25.10 13.60
N GLU A 492 21.42 -26.23 13.20
CA GLU A 492 20.83 -26.38 11.87
C GLU A 492 19.55 -25.54 11.72
N GLY A 493 19.32 -25.00 10.53
CA GLY A 493 18.14 -24.19 10.23
C GLY A 493 16.85 -25.00 10.23
N ASP A 494 15.85 -24.56 10.99
CA ASP A 494 14.53 -25.18 11.01
C ASP A 494 13.67 -24.65 9.86
N TYR A 495 13.62 -25.41 8.77
CA TYR A 495 12.83 -25.05 7.57
C TYR A 495 11.32 -24.94 7.84
N SER A 496 10.82 -25.50 8.94
CA SER A 496 9.42 -25.34 9.35
C SER A 496 9.09 -23.94 9.86
N THR A 497 10.11 -23.12 10.11
CA THR A 497 9.99 -21.71 10.55
C THR A 497 9.92 -20.73 9.38
N ARG A 498 9.85 -21.22 8.14
CA ARG A 498 9.56 -20.37 6.97
C ARG A 498 8.26 -19.64 7.23
N HIS A 499 8.32 -18.31 7.22
CA HIS A 499 7.19 -17.49 7.63
C HIS A 499 7.04 -16.24 6.77
N ALA A 500 5.85 -15.65 6.82
CA ALA A 500 5.47 -14.50 6.03
C ALA A 500 4.57 -13.57 6.85
N ALA A 501 4.54 -12.30 6.48
CA ALA A 501 3.52 -11.37 6.93
C ALA A 501 2.49 -11.21 5.81
N CYS A 502 1.28 -11.73 6.04
CA CYS A 502 0.15 -11.55 5.13
C CYS A 502 -0.13 -10.06 4.89
N PRO A 503 -0.67 -9.68 3.71
CA PRO A 503 -0.99 -8.30 3.41
C PRO A 503 -2.01 -7.76 4.40
N VAL A 504 -1.84 -6.52 4.85
CA VAL A 504 -2.87 -5.85 5.67
C VAL A 504 -4.07 -5.53 4.79
N LEU A 505 -5.22 -6.14 5.08
CA LEU A 505 -6.46 -5.92 4.32
C LEU A 505 -7.18 -4.68 4.83
N VAL A 506 -7.32 -4.57 6.16
CA VAL A 506 -7.91 -3.41 6.83
C VAL A 506 -7.13 -3.14 8.09
N GLY A 507 -6.79 -1.86 8.31
CA GLY A 507 -6.11 -1.41 9.51
C GLY A 507 -4.68 -0.99 9.29
N ASN A 508 -3.94 -0.89 10.39
CA ASN A 508 -2.55 -0.46 10.39
C ASN A 508 -1.70 -1.44 11.16
N LYS A 509 -0.73 -2.10 10.52
CA LYS A 509 0.16 -3.05 11.19
C LYS A 509 1.49 -2.39 11.54
N TRP A 510 1.73 -2.29 12.84
CA TRP A 510 3.03 -1.96 13.42
C TRP A 510 3.55 -3.18 14.16
N VAL A 511 4.76 -3.56 13.82
CA VAL A 511 5.46 -4.64 14.51
C VAL A 511 6.89 -4.23 14.83
N SER A 512 7.49 -4.94 15.77
CA SER A 512 8.91 -4.79 16.04
C SER A 512 9.59 -6.14 16.17
N ASN A 513 10.62 -6.35 15.35
CA ASN A 513 11.44 -7.55 15.33
C ASN A 513 12.71 -7.35 16.16
N LYS A 514 13.06 -8.40 16.90
CA LYS A 514 14.35 -8.56 17.56
C LYS A 514 14.91 -9.92 17.17
N TRP A 515 16.05 -9.90 16.49
CA TRP A 515 16.78 -11.09 16.10
C TRP A 515 17.90 -11.36 17.10
N ILE A 516 17.97 -12.60 17.59
CA ILE A 516 18.91 -13.04 18.60
C ILE A 516 19.91 -13.98 17.92
N HIS A 517 21.20 -13.78 18.16
CA HIS A 517 22.26 -14.55 17.54
C HIS A 517 22.76 -15.72 18.42
N GLU A 518 23.40 -16.70 17.79
CA GLU A 518 23.98 -17.89 18.45
C GLU A 518 25.11 -17.57 19.43
N ARG A 519 25.96 -16.59 19.12
CA ARG A 519 27.09 -16.25 19.99
C ARG A 519 26.61 -15.64 21.30
N GLY A 520 27.16 -16.12 22.42
CA GLY A 520 26.70 -15.77 23.77
C GLY A 520 25.66 -16.74 24.34
N GLN A 521 25.19 -17.71 23.54
CA GLN A 521 24.23 -18.73 23.99
C GLN A 521 24.87 -20.05 24.40
N GLU A 522 26.20 -20.19 24.34
CA GLU A 522 26.93 -21.46 24.48
C GLU A 522 26.61 -22.19 25.79
N PHE A 523 26.34 -21.44 26.87
CA PHE A 523 25.98 -21.97 28.18
C PHE A 523 24.50 -21.80 28.54
N ARG A 524 23.76 -21.04 27.73
CA ARG A 524 22.33 -20.74 27.97
C ARG A 524 21.41 -21.66 27.14
N ARG A 525 21.92 -22.16 26.01
CA ARG A 525 21.23 -23.06 25.07
C ARG A 525 22.21 -24.16 24.60
N PRO A 526 22.42 -25.21 25.41
CA PRO A 526 23.35 -26.28 25.07
C PRO A 526 22.86 -27.06 23.84
N CYS A 527 23.79 -27.56 23.03
CA CYS A 527 23.45 -28.41 21.89
C CYS A 527 22.88 -29.76 22.35
N ASN A 528 21.92 -30.27 21.57
CA ASN A 528 21.43 -31.64 21.70
C ASN A 528 22.24 -32.59 20.79
N LEU A 529 22.13 -33.90 21.05
CA LEU A 529 22.68 -34.97 20.22
C LEU A 529 21.88 -35.21 18.93
N SER A 530 20.65 -34.70 18.86
CA SER A 530 19.79 -34.81 17.68
C SER A 530 19.95 -33.59 16.78
N GLU A 531 20.08 -33.82 15.48
CA GLU A 531 20.26 -32.76 14.49
C GLU A 531 18.98 -31.94 14.25
N LEU A 532 17.80 -32.53 14.49
CA LEU A 532 16.48 -32.00 14.11
C LEU A 532 15.47 -31.93 15.27
N GLU A 533 15.94 -32.00 16.52
CA GLU A 533 15.10 -31.89 17.72
C GLU A 533 15.44 -30.69 18.59
#